data_AF-A0A0M2DUT7-F1
#
_entry.id   AF-A0A0M2DUT7-F1
#
_cell.length_a   1.000
_cell.length_b   1.000
_cell.length_c   1.000
_cell.angle_alpha   90.00
_cell.angle_beta   90.00
_cell.angle_gamma   90.00
#
_symmetry.space_group_name_H-M   'P 1'
#
loop_
_entity.id
_entity.type
_entity.pdbx_description
1 polymer ?
#
loop_
_entity_poly.entity_id
_entity_poly.type
_entity_poly.pdbx_seq_one_letter_code
_entity_poly.pdbx_strand_id
1 'polypeptide(L)'
;MAIKRTNLWVYLLAVTVLAVDIATKAAIVAWIPLYGSHEITPWFSIGHWLNPGAAFSFLAQAGGWQRGFFVAIGFAASALLTWLIACEKTKAPEAVGYAAILGGGLGNVLDRLRYGAVVDWLDFHWGDWHWPAFNAADIGITLGAGVLLIAAFRGHGRNGADSHTPAR
;
A
#
# COMPACT_ATOMS: atom_id res chain seq x y z
N MET A 1 18.36 17.88 -10.30
CA MET A 1 17.94 17.31 -9.00
C MET A 1 18.77 16.06 -8.76
N ALA A 2 19.82 16.13 -7.95
CA ALA A 2 20.71 14.99 -7.73
C ALA A 2 20.14 14.11 -6.60
N ILE A 3 19.71 12.89 -6.94
CA ILE A 3 19.35 11.88 -5.94
C ILE A 3 20.62 11.55 -5.17
N LYS A 4 20.73 11.99 -3.91
CA LYS A 4 21.86 11.61 -3.05
C LYS A 4 21.90 10.08 -2.97
N ARG A 5 23.09 9.46 -3.05
CA ARG A 5 23.29 8.00 -2.88
C ARG A 5 22.59 7.44 -1.64
N THR A 6 22.38 8.29 -0.62
CA THR A 6 21.69 7.98 0.64
C THR A 6 20.21 7.60 0.49
N ASN A 7 19.54 7.91 -0.63
CA ASN A 7 18.10 7.61 -0.82
C ASN A 7 17.85 6.44 -1.79
N LEU A 8 18.90 5.89 -2.43
CA LEU A 8 18.72 4.82 -3.43
C LEU A 8 18.06 3.58 -2.82
N TRP A 9 18.46 3.19 -1.61
CA TRP A 9 17.89 2.03 -0.92
C TRP A 9 16.39 2.19 -0.61
N VAL A 10 15.91 3.42 -0.41
CA VAL A 10 14.49 3.73 -0.19
C VAL A 10 13.69 3.49 -1.47
N TYR A 11 14.20 3.92 -2.62
CA TYR A 11 13.57 3.61 -3.90
C TYR A 11 13.64 2.11 -4.23
N LEU A 12 14.73 1.42 -3.86
CA LEU A 12 14.82 -0.04 -4.00
C LEU A 12 13.76 -0.76 -3.16
N LEU A 13 13.43 -0.26 -1.97
CA LEU A 13 12.32 -0.78 -1.17
C LEU A 13 10.98 -0.62 -1.90
N ALA A 14 10.68 0.56 -2.45
CA ALA A 14 9.46 0.78 -3.22
C ALA A 14 9.37 -0.16 -4.43
N VAL A 15 10.48 -0.34 -5.17
CA VAL A 15 10.58 -1.27 -6.31
C VAL A 15 10.38 -2.72 -5.85
N THR A 16 10.92 -3.10 -4.70
CA THR A 16 10.77 -4.46 -4.16
C THR A 16 9.32 -4.74 -3.77
N VAL A 17 8.65 -3.81 -3.07
CA VAL A 17 7.23 -3.95 -2.73
C VAL A 17 6.39 -4.09 -4.01
N LEU A 18 6.63 -3.23 -5.00
CA LEU A 18 5.96 -3.29 -6.29
C LEU A 18 6.22 -4.63 -7.02
N ALA A 19 7.46 -5.09 -7.07
CA ALA A 19 7.84 -6.32 -7.74
C ALA A 19 7.20 -7.55 -7.09
N VAL A 20 7.18 -7.60 -5.75
CA VAL A 20 6.51 -8.67 -5.00
C VAL A 20 5.01 -8.67 -5.27
N ASP A 21 4.36 -7.51 -5.27
CA ASP A 21 2.93 -7.39 -5.59
C ASP A 21 2.61 -7.89 -7.01
N ILE A 22 3.36 -7.41 -8.00
CA ILE A 22 3.19 -7.84 -9.40
C ILE A 22 3.41 -9.34 -9.55
N ALA A 23 4.47 -9.89 -8.95
CA ALA A 23 4.81 -11.30 -9.09
C ALA A 23 3.76 -12.20 -8.42
N THR A 24 3.33 -11.86 -7.21
CA THR A 24 2.31 -12.64 -6.47
C THR A 24 0.99 -12.62 -7.21
N LYS A 25 0.50 -11.44 -7.64
CA LYS A 25 -0.75 -11.34 -8.42
C LYS A 25 -0.67 -12.06 -9.75
N ALA A 26 0.46 -11.97 -10.46
CA ALA A 26 0.65 -12.70 -11.70
C ALA A 26 0.57 -14.23 -11.50
N ALA A 27 1.11 -14.75 -10.41
CA ALA A 27 1.00 -16.17 -10.06
C ALA A 27 -0.45 -16.57 -9.76
N ILE A 28 -1.18 -15.76 -8.99
CA ILE A 28 -2.60 -16.00 -8.70
C ILE A 28 -3.45 -16.02 -9.97
N VAL A 29 -3.29 -15.03 -10.85
CA VAL A 29 -4.02 -14.94 -12.12
C VAL A 29 -3.71 -16.13 -13.03
N ALA A 30 -2.50 -16.69 -12.96
CA ALA A 30 -2.09 -17.83 -13.77
C ALA A 30 -2.61 -19.18 -13.26
N TRP A 31 -2.81 -19.34 -11.95
CA TRP A 31 -3.07 -20.64 -11.34
C TRP A 31 -4.48 -20.80 -10.76
N ILE A 32 -5.11 -19.71 -10.35
CA ILE A 32 -6.43 -19.73 -9.71
C ILE A 32 -7.44 -19.09 -10.65
N PRO A 33 -8.49 -19.82 -11.08
CA PRO A 33 -9.58 -19.25 -11.86
C PRO A 33 -10.21 -18.05 -11.13
N LEU A 34 -10.73 -17.08 -11.88
CA LEU A 34 -11.43 -15.94 -11.27
C LEU A 34 -12.59 -16.44 -10.38
N TYR A 35 -12.65 -15.93 -9.15
CA TYR A 35 -13.55 -16.35 -8.05
C TYR A 35 -13.32 -17.78 -7.52
N GLY A 36 -12.24 -18.44 -7.96
CA GLY A 36 -11.74 -19.67 -7.36
C GLY A 36 -10.90 -19.38 -6.11
N SER A 37 -10.77 -20.39 -5.26
CA SER A 37 -9.92 -20.36 -4.07
C SER A 37 -9.39 -21.75 -3.71
N HIS A 38 -8.27 -21.76 -2.99
CA HIS A 38 -7.69 -22.91 -2.35
C HIS A 38 -7.62 -22.65 -0.86
N GLU A 39 -8.30 -23.48 -0.08
CA GLU A 39 -8.22 -23.46 1.37
C GLU A 39 -6.82 -23.94 1.79
N ILE A 40 -6.13 -23.14 2.62
CA ILE A 40 -4.82 -23.49 3.18
C ILE A 40 -5.00 -23.97 4.62
N THR A 41 -5.85 -23.29 5.39
CA THR A 41 -6.29 -23.68 6.74
C THR A 41 -7.78 -23.35 6.91
N PRO A 42 -8.45 -23.84 7.97
CA PRO A 42 -9.86 -23.53 8.23
C PRO A 42 -10.17 -22.04 8.46
N TRP A 43 -9.15 -21.16 8.52
CA TRP A 43 -9.29 -19.72 8.73
C TRP A 43 -8.51 -18.89 7.70
N PHE A 44 -7.88 -19.52 6.71
CA PHE A 44 -7.10 -18.84 5.69
C PHE A 44 -7.15 -19.57 4.34
N SER A 45 -7.48 -18.80 3.31
CA SER A 45 -7.56 -19.24 1.93
C SER A 45 -6.75 -18.32 1.02
N ILE A 46 -6.22 -18.90 -0.06
CA ILE A 46 -5.66 -18.13 -1.18
C ILE A 46 -6.67 -18.19 -2.32
N GLY A 47 -7.12 -17.06 -2.82
CA GLY A 47 -8.07 -17.03 -3.93
C GLY A 47 -7.79 -15.94 -4.95
N HIS A 48 -8.76 -15.72 -5.84
CA HIS A 48 -8.64 -14.75 -6.91
C HIS A 48 -9.91 -13.92 -7.00
N TRP A 49 -9.87 -12.72 -6.42
CA TRP A 49 -10.97 -11.77 -6.43
C TRP A 49 -10.57 -10.48 -7.15
N LEU A 50 -11.55 -9.87 -7.83
CA LEU A 50 -11.39 -8.55 -8.43
C LEU A 50 -12.13 -7.52 -7.59
N ASN A 51 -11.38 -6.57 -7.04
CA ASN A 51 -11.90 -5.50 -6.22
C ASN A 51 -11.98 -4.20 -7.03
N PRO A 52 -13.18 -3.79 -7.49
CA PRO A 52 -13.36 -2.53 -8.21
C PRO A 52 -13.27 -1.30 -7.31
N GLY A 53 -13.09 -1.49 -5.99
CA GLY A 53 -13.23 -0.46 -4.96
C GLY A 53 -14.54 -0.61 -4.21
N ALA A 54 -14.85 -1.82 -3.75
CA ALA A 54 -16.17 -2.15 -3.19
C ALA A 54 -16.55 -1.31 -1.95
N ALA A 55 -15.56 -0.80 -1.21
CA ALA A 55 -15.78 0.13 -0.10
C ALA A 55 -16.50 1.44 -0.51
N PHE A 56 -16.46 1.79 -1.81
CA PHE A 56 -17.16 2.94 -2.39
C PHE A 56 -18.35 2.54 -3.27
N SER A 57 -18.83 1.29 -3.15
CA SER A 57 -19.94 0.75 -3.95
C SER A 57 -21.24 1.53 -3.76
N PHE A 58 -21.44 2.17 -2.60
CA PHE A 58 -22.61 3.02 -2.36
C PHE A 58 -22.69 4.23 -3.30
N LEU A 59 -21.55 4.65 -3.89
CA LEU A 59 -21.45 5.69 -4.92
C LEU A 59 -21.36 5.12 -6.34
N ALA A 60 -21.43 3.79 -6.51
CA ALA A 60 -21.10 3.09 -7.75
C ALA A 60 -22.23 2.95 -8.75
N GLN A 61 -23.46 3.31 -8.38
CA GLN A 61 -24.65 3.16 -9.21
C GLN A 61 -24.57 3.91 -10.57
N ALA A 62 -23.52 4.71 -10.80
CA ALA A 62 -23.38 5.59 -11.97
C ALA A 62 -22.06 5.42 -12.78
N GLY A 63 -21.56 4.20 -12.99
CA GLY A 63 -20.77 3.92 -14.21
C GLY A 63 -19.23 3.92 -14.11
N GLY A 64 -18.66 3.15 -13.17
CA GLY A 64 -17.24 2.75 -13.25
C GLY A 64 -16.21 3.88 -13.08
N TRP A 65 -16.65 5.07 -12.65
CA TRP A 65 -15.82 6.25 -12.40
C TRP A 65 -14.71 5.98 -11.38
N GLN A 66 -14.92 5.02 -10.47
CA GLN A 66 -13.99 4.63 -9.42
C GLN A 66 -12.64 4.25 -9.99
N ARG A 67 -12.62 3.56 -11.13
CA ARG A 67 -11.36 3.18 -11.79
C ARG A 67 -10.54 4.42 -12.10
N GLY A 68 -11.13 5.39 -12.80
CA GLY A 68 -10.46 6.64 -13.17
C GLY A 68 -10.03 7.44 -11.95
N PHE A 69 -10.91 7.56 -10.95
CA PHE A 69 -10.63 8.23 -9.69
C PHE A 69 -9.46 7.60 -8.93
N PHE A 70 -9.45 6.27 -8.75
CA PHE A 70 -8.38 5.59 -8.03
C PHE A 70 -7.05 5.59 -8.78
N VAL A 71 -7.07 5.52 -10.12
CA VAL A 71 -5.86 5.70 -10.93
C VAL A 71 -5.32 7.13 -10.75
N ALA A 72 -6.17 8.15 -10.83
CA ALA A 72 -5.76 9.54 -10.68
C ALA A 72 -5.17 9.83 -9.30
N ILE A 73 -5.86 9.43 -8.22
CA ILE A 73 -5.35 9.63 -6.86
C ILE A 73 -4.09 8.81 -6.60
N GLY A 74 -3.99 7.60 -7.16
CA GLY A 74 -2.80 6.75 -7.03
C GLY A 74 -1.57 7.37 -7.69
N PHE A 75 -1.70 7.95 -8.89
CA PHE A 75 -0.62 8.70 -9.52
C PHE A 75 -0.27 9.99 -8.77
N ALA A 76 -1.27 10.74 -8.32
CA ALA A 76 -1.05 11.97 -7.55
C ALA A 76 -0.32 11.68 -6.23
N ALA A 77 -0.76 10.66 -5.49
CA ALA A 77 -0.09 10.20 -4.28
C ALA A 77 1.33 9.70 -4.57
N SER A 78 1.53 8.95 -5.65
CA SER A 78 2.86 8.46 -6.05
C SER A 78 3.84 9.59 -6.36
N ALA A 79 3.38 10.63 -7.05
CA ALA A 79 4.17 11.82 -7.33
C ALA A 79 4.54 12.56 -6.04
N LEU A 80 3.57 12.75 -5.14
CA LEU A 80 3.78 13.38 -3.83
C LEU A 80 4.80 12.59 -2.99
N LEU A 81 4.63 11.27 -2.86
CA LEU A 81 5.52 10.42 -2.06
C LEU A 81 6.93 10.39 -2.65
N THR A 82 7.06 10.33 -3.98
CA THR A 82 8.36 10.40 -4.66
C THR A 82 9.07 11.72 -4.34
N TRP A 83 8.34 12.84 -4.35
CA TRP A 83 8.86 14.15 -3.97
C TRP A 83 9.26 14.21 -2.50
N LEU A 84 8.41 13.71 -1.59
CA LEU A 84 8.70 13.67 -0.15
C LEU A 84 9.94 12.83 0.16
N ILE A 85 10.15 11.69 -0.51
CA ILE A 85 11.37 10.88 -0.36
C ILE A 85 12.61 11.66 -0.80
N ALA A 86 12.48 12.54 -1.79
CA ALA A 86 13.59 13.35 -2.29
C ALA A 86 13.89 14.60 -1.42
N CYS A 87 13.00 14.98 -0.51
CA CYS A 87 13.21 16.11 0.38
C CYS A 87 14.31 15.84 1.41
N GLU A 88 15.23 16.80 1.59
CA GLU A 88 16.38 16.63 2.50
C GLU A 88 16.00 16.52 3.98
N LYS A 89 14.84 17.05 4.36
CA LYS A 89 14.35 17.04 5.75
C LYS A 89 13.68 15.73 6.14
N THR A 90 13.41 14.85 5.16
CA THR A 90 12.72 13.58 5.40
C THR A 90 13.61 12.63 6.17
N LYS A 91 13.12 12.14 7.30
CA LYS A 91 13.88 11.21 8.16
C LYS A 91 13.78 9.78 7.62
N ALA A 92 14.75 8.94 7.95
CA ALA A 92 14.78 7.56 7.45
C ALA A 92 13.49 6.76 7.71
N PRO A 93 12.85 6.80 8.90
CA PRO A 93 11.57 6.10 9.11
C PRO A 93 10.45 6.62 8.20
N GLU A 94 10.38 7.94 8.00
CA GLU A 94 9.38 8.55 7.11
C GLU A 94 9.61 8.12 5.66
N ALA A 95 10.86 8.13 5.21
CA ALA A 95 11.24 7.68 3.88
C ALA A 95 10.87 6.21 3.63
N VAL A 96 11.08 5.32 4.61
CA VAL A 96 10.66 3.91 4.57
C VAL A 96 9.14 3.79 4.44
N GLY A 97 8.39 4.53 5.26
CA GLY A 97 6.93 4.55 5.20
C GLY A 97 6.43 5.01 3.83
N TYR A 98 6.97 6.11 3.31
CA TYR A 98 6.62 6.64 1.99
C TYR A 98 6.95 5.65 0.87
N ALA A 99 8.10 4.99 0.91
CA ALA A 99 8.50 4.01 -0.10
C ALA A 99 7.60 2.77 -0.12
N ALA A 100 7.23 2.24 1.04
CA ALA A 100 6.33 1.09 1.13
C ALA A 100 4.94 1.43 0.58
N ILE A 101 4.40 2.60 0.93
CA ILE A 101 3.11 3.10 0.40
C ILE A 101 3.22 3.37 -1.10
N LEU A 102 4.33 3.95 -1.58
CA LEU A 102 4.57 4.21 -3.00
C LEU A 102 4.56 2.91 -3.81
N GLY A 103 5.30 1.90 -3.37
CA GLY A 103 5.36 0.60 -4.03
C GLY A 103 4.00 -0.10 -4.09
N GLY A 104 3.29 -0.17 -2.95
CA GLY A 104 1.95 -0.78 -2.90
C GLY A 104 0.91 0.01 -3.69
N GLY A 105 0.93 1.34 -3.59
CA GLY A 105 0.04 2.23 -4.34
C GLY A 105 0.18 2.05 -5.85
N LEU A 106 1.42 2.00 -6.35
CA LEU A 106 1.69 1.75 -7.77
C LEU A 106 1.26 0.35 -8.23
N GLY A 107 1.42 -0.69 -7.40
CA GLY A 107 0.95 -2.05 -7.72
C GLY A 107 -0.56 -2.09 -7.93
N ASN A 108 -1.30 -1.46 -7.01
CA ASN A 108 -2.75 -1.34 -7.08
C ASN A 108 -3.24 -0.41 -8.23
N VAL A 109 -2.45 0.58 -8.66
CA VAL A 109 -2.75 1.37 -9.86
C VAL A 109 -2.54 0.53 -11.12
N LEU A 110 -1.46 -0.25 -11.18
CA LEU A 110 -1.15 -1.09 -12.34
C LEU A 110 -2.25 -2.12 -12.62
N ASP A 111 -2.78 -2.77 -11.59
CA ASP A 111 -3.93 -3.66 -11.72
C ASP A 111 -5.15 -2.94 -12.27
N ARG A 112 -5.48 -1.76 -11.75
CA ARG A 112 -6.61 -0.97 -12.26
C ARG A 112 -6.43 -0.59 -13.72
N LEU A 113 -5.21 -0.35 -14.16
CA LEU A 113 -4.92 -0.11 -15.58
C LEU A 113 -5.09 -1.39 -16.42
N ARG A 114 -4.62 -2.55 -15.92
CA ARG A 114 -4.60 -3.82 -16.65
C ARG A 114 -5.92 -4.58 -16.64
N TYR A 115 -6.55 -4.70 -15.48
CA TYR A 115 -7.73 -5.52 -15.22
C TYR A 115 -9.00 -4.70 -14.94
N GLY A 116 -8.86 -3.39 -14.71
CA GLY A 116 -9.99 -2.52 -14.34
C GLY A 116 -10.38 -2.58 -12.86
N ALA A 117 -9.77 -3.49 -12.10
CA ALA A 117 -9.96 -3.72 -10.68
C ALA A 117 -8.63 -4.19 -10.06
N VAL A 118 -8.53 -4.23 -8.74
CA VAL A 118 -7.37 -4.77 -8.01
C VAL A 118 -7.52 -6.29 -7.84
N VAL A 119 -6.43 -7.03 -8.01
CA VAL A 119 -6.41 -8.47 -7.72
C VAL A 119 -6.14 -8.70 -6.23
N ASP A 120 -7.15 -9.17 -5.52
CA ASP A 120 -7.03 -9.56 -4.11
C ASP A 120 -6.95 -11.09 -4.01
N TRP A 121 -6.13 -11.59 -3.07
CA TRP A 121 -5.81 -13.02 -3.02
C TRP A 121 -5.57 -13.60 -1.63
N LEU A 122 -5.35 -12.77 -0.62
CA LEU A 122 -5.30 -13.19 0.78
C LEU A 122 -6.70 -13.08 1.38
N ASP A 123 -7.28 -14.19 1.83
CA ASP A 123 -8.59 -14.24 2.47
C ASP A 123 -8.49 -14.91 3.84
N PHE A 124 -8.79 -14.15 4.89
CA PHE A 124 -8.82 -14.62 6.27
C PHE A 124 -10.27 -14.67 6.74
N HIS A 125 -10.67 -15.79 7.34
CA HIS A 125 -12.05 -16.04 7.68
C HIS A 125 -12.21 -16.84 8.97
N TRP A 126 -13.42 -16.80 9.53
CA TRP A 126 -13.83 -17.61 10.66
C TRP A 126 -15.30 -17.98 10.50
N GLY A 127 -15.57 -19.24 10.12
CA GLY A 127 -16.91 -19.65 9.70
C GLY A 127 -17.35 -18.87 8.45
N ASP A 128 -18.56 -18.33 8.45
CA ASP A 128 -19.08 -17.54 7.32
C ASP A 128 -18.59 -16.09 7.30
N TRP A 129 -17.83 -15.66 8.32
CA TRP A 129 -17.32 -14.29 8.40
C TRP A 129 -15.95 -14.18 7.75
N HIS A 130 -15.83 -13.29 6.75
CA HIS A 130 -14.59 -13.00 6.04
C HIS A 130 -14.10 -11.60 6.35
N TRP A 131 -12.81 -11.48 6.64
CA TRP A 131 -12.12 -10.21 6.53
C TRP A 131 -12.02 -9.81 5.05
N PRO A 132 -12.11 -8.51 4.68
CA PRO A 132 -11.97 -8.10 3.29
C PRO A 132 -10.66 -8.62 2.70
N ALA A 133 -10.76 -9.37 1.60
CA ALA A 133 -9.59 -9.90 0.92
C ALA A 133 -8.63 -8.77 0.52
N PHE A 134 -7.33 -9.05 0.57
CA PHE A 134 -6.29 -8.07 0.32
C PHE A 134 -5.09 -8.70 -0.38
N ASN A 135 -4.05 -7.91 -0.66
CA ASN A 135 -2.86 -8.34 -1.38
C ASN A 135 -1.56 -7.79 -0.77
N ALA A 136 -0.44 -8.09 -1.43
CA ALA A 136 0.88 -7.63 -0.99
C ALA A 136 1.05 -6.10 -1.05
N ALA A 137 0.45 -5.42 -2.04
CA ALA A 137 0.40 -3.96 -2.07
C ALA A 137 -0.31 -3.37 -0.84
N ASP A 138 -1.43 -3.95 -0.39
CA ASP A 138 -2.16 -3.48 0.80
C ASP A 138 -1.35 -3.70 2.09
N ILE A 139 -0.61 -4.79 2.18
CA ILE A 139 0.35 -5.04 3.27
C ILE A 139 1.42 -3.92 3.28
N GLY A 140 2.01 -3.61 2.11
CA GLY A 140 3.00 -2.54 1.97
C GLY A 140 2.46 -1.17 2.40
N ILE A 141 1.24 -0.83 1.96
CA ILE A 141 0.57 0.41 2.36
C ILE A 141 0.31 0.45 3.87
N THR A 142 -0.22 -0.63 4.44
CA THR A 142 -0.59 -0.71 5.86
C THR A 142 0.63 -0.62 6.76
N LEU A 143 1.69 -1.40 6.46
CA LEU A 143 2.94 -1.35 7.22
C LEU A 143 3.63 0.01 7.06
N GLY A 144 3.64 0.57 5.85
CA GLY A 144 4.18 1.90 5.61
C GLY A 144 3.47 2.98 6.42
N ALA A 145 2.13 2.95 6.45
CA ALA A 145 1.33 3.84 7.28
C ALA A 145 1.62 3.65 8.78
N GLY A 146 1.76 2.41 9.25
CA GLY A 146 2.16 2.10 10.62
C GLY A 146 3.52 2.69 11.00
N VAL A 147 4.51 2.60 10.11
CA VAL A 147 5.83 3.24 10.31
C VAL A 147 5.70 4.76 10.45
N LEU A 148 4.89 5.41 9.60
CA LEU A 148 4.66 6.85 9.67
C LEU A 148 3.99 7.26 10.99
N LEU A 149 2.99 6.50 11.44
CA LEU A 149 2.32 6.75 12.72
C LEU A 149 3.32 6.65 13.88
N ILE A 150 4.13 5.59 13.93
CA ILE A 150 5.16 5.42 14.97
C ILE A 150 6.18 6.55 14.93
N ALA A 151 6.61 6.98 13.74
CA ALA A 151 7.54 8.10 13.57
C ALA A 151 6.94 9.42 14.09
N ALA A 152 5.66 9.67 13.82
CA ALA A 152 4.94 10.85 14.29
C ALA A 152 4.84 10.90 15.82
N PHE A 153 4.48 9.79 16.47
CA PHE A 153 4.40 9.73 17.95
C PHE A 153 5.77 9.91 18.61
N ARG A 154 6.83 9.34 18.05
CA ARG A 154 8.20 9.52 18.56
C ARG A 154 8.73 10.95 18.37
N GLY A 155 8.26 11.67 17.35
CA GLY A 155 8.59 13.07 17.14
C GLY A 155 8.01 14.00 18.22
N HIS A 156 6.79 13.75 18.68
CA HIS A 156 6.14 14.55 19.71
C HIS A 156 6.76 14.37 21.10
N GLY A 157 7.23 13.17 21.44
CA GLY A 157 7.85 12.90 22.75
C GLY A 157 9.19 13.62 22.97
N ARG A 158 9.91 14.01 21.91
CA ARG A 158 11.18 14.77 22.02
C ARG A 158 10.92 16.26 22.27
N ASN A 159 9.93 16.84 21.60
CA ASN A 159 9.62 18.28 21.75
C ASN A 159 9.06 18.64 23.13
N GLY A 160 8.43 17.70 23.85
CA GLY A 160 7.95 17.92 25.22
C GLY A 160 9.00 17.73 26.32
N ALA A 161 10.11 17.05 26.04
CA ALA A 161 11.22 16.90 26.98
C ALA A 161 12.16 18.11 26.97
N ASP A 162 12.31 18.75 25.80
CA ASP A 162 13.20 19.89 25.61
C ASP A 162 12.63 21.21 26.19
N SER A 163 11.32 21.26 26.50
CA SER A 163 10.65 22.42 27.11
C SER A 163 10.84 22.56 28.63
N HIS A 164 11.54 21.63 29.28
CA HIS A 164 11.75 21.61 30.74
C HIS A 164 13.17 21.94 31.20
N THR A 165 14.04 22.46 30.32
CA THR A 165 15.33 23.00 30.76
C THR A 165 15.14 24.47 31.16
N PRO A 166 15.12 24.84 32.45
CA PRO A 166 15.11 26.25 32.82
C PRO A 166 16.41 26.90 32.35
N ALA A 167 16.29 28.01 31.62
CA ALA A 167 17.41 28.86 31.27
C ALA A 167 18.16 29.25 32.56
N ARG A 168 19.46 28.97 32.59
CA ARG A 168 20.38 29.53 33.59
C ARG A 168 20.91 30.87 33.09
#